data_AF-A0A820HXX5-F1
#
_entry.id   AF-A0A820HXX5-F1
#
_cell.length_a   1.000
_cell.length_b   1.000
_cell.length_c   1.000
_cell.angle_alpha   90.00
_cell.angle_beta   90.00
_cell.angle_gamma   90.00
#
_symmetry.space_group_name_H-M   'P 1'
#
loop_
_entity.id
_entity.type
_entity.pdbx_description
1 polymer ?
#
loop_
_entity_poly.entity_id
_entity_poly.type
_entity_poly.pdbx_seq_one_letter_code
_entity_poly.pdbx_strand_id
1 'polypeptide(L)'
;MSDASATSNFDNYIIELHDNLDRLREIPDVDEQCSVLVGDLAQAYSEHPSPMPTAMCLSALFSGQKNIFTFLRRASSKIELKKTKGEILQFLKFFVETASNKILPYAVELKTVLLIIFNVDSASDVRAAIFPVLSQLMELSAGFPDMENEIDKMATT
;
A
#
# COMPACT_ATOMS: atom_id res chain seq x y z
N MET A 1 -24.32 8.00 9.37
CA MET A 1 -23.31 8.01 10.45
C MET A 1 -22.40 6.77 10.43
N SER A 2 -22.16 6.13 9.27
CA SER A 2 -21.45 4.84 9.17
C SER A 2 -20.07 4.93 8.53
N ASP A 3 -19.80 5.96 7.71
CA ASP A 3 -18.57 6.03 6.91
C ASP A 3 -17.37 6.60 7.70
N ALA A 4 -17.61 7.60 8.58
CA ALA A 4 -16.54 8.24 9.34
C ALA A 4 -15.82 7.29 10.32
N SER A 5 -16.53 6.30 10.89
CA SER A 5 -15.90 5.32 11.79
C SER A 5 -15.11 4.24 11.04
N ALA A 6 -15.45 3.96 9.79
CA ALA A 6 -14.70 3.01 8.97
C ALA A 6 -13.40 3.66 8.47
N THR A 7 -13.44 4.91 7.97
CA THR A 7 -12.22 5.64 7.58
C THR A 7 -11.26 5.81 8.75
N SER A 8 -11.78 6.17 9.94
CA SER A 8 -10.93 6.31 11.12
C SER A 8 -10.18 5.02 11.45
N ASN A 9 -10.77 3.84 11.18
CA ASN A 9 -10.11 2.57 11.46
C ASN A 9 -8.93 2.32 10.51
N PHE A 10 -9.09 2.58 9.20
CA PHE A 10 -7.99 2.44 8.24
C PHE A 10 -6.84 3.42 8.50
N ASP A 11 -7.18 4.69 8.76
CA ASP A 11 -6.17 5.71 9.08
C ASP A 11 -5.42 5.34 10.37
N ASN A 12 -6.11 4.81 11.38
CA ASN A 12 -5.49 4.37 12.64
C ASN A 12 -4.47 3.24 12.39
N TYR A 13 -4.80 2.22 11.59
CA TYR A 13 -3.86 1.14 11.28
C TYR A 13 -2.59 1.67 10.59
N ILE A 14 -2.75 2.60 9.63
CA ILE A 14 -1.61 3.21 8.93
C ILE A 14 -0.77 4.09 9.87
N ILE A 15 -1.43 4.88 10.73
CA ILE A 15 -0.74 5.70 11.73
C ILE A 15 0.06 4.81 12.69
N GLU A 16 -0.53 3.73 13.18
CA GLU A 16 0.11 2.80 14.11
C GLU A 16 1.29 2.05 13.46
N LEU A 17 1.17 1.66 12.18
CA LEU A 17 2.31 1.15 11.41
C LEU A 17 3.48 2.13 11.38
N HIS A 18 3.20 3.41 11.12
CA HIS A 18 4.22 4.45 11.12
C HIS A 18 4.84 4.68 12.49
N ASP A 19 4.04 4.66 13.56
CA ASP A 19 4.51 4.85 14.92
C ASP A 19 5.38 3.66 15.39
N ASN A 20 5.01 2.44 15.01
CA ASN A 20 5.83 1.25 15.25
C ASN A 20 7.16 1.30 14.49
N LEU A 21 7.15 1.81 13.25
CA LEU A 21 8.38 2.05 12.48
C LEU A 21 9.27 3.12 13.13
N ASP A 22 8.69 4.19 13.70
CA ASP A 22 9.43 5.21 14.45
C ASP A 22 10.08 4.64 15.73
N ARG A 23 9.46 3.61 16.31
CA ARG A 23 9.88 2.95 17.55
C ARG A 23 10.54 1.58 17.33
N LEU A 24 11.06 1.32 16.12
CA LEU A 24 11.61 0.03 15.69
C LEU A 24 12.64 -0.57 16.68
N ARG A 25 13.41 0.28 17.37
CA ARG A 25 14.46 -0.14 18.32
C ARG A 25 13.97 -0.34 19.75
N GLU A 26 12.78 0.14 20.06
CA GLU A 26 12.21 0.15 21.41
C GLU A 26 11.23 -1.01 21.62
N ILE A 27 10.58 -1.43 20.53
CA ILE A 27 9.50 -2.42 20.57
C ILE A 27 10.07 -3.80 20.20
N PRO A 28 9.98 -4.80 21.10
CA PRO A 28 10.28 -6.18 20.72
C PRO A 28 9.22 -6.70 19.74
N ASP A 29 9.63 -7.58 18.83
CA ASP A 29 8.73 -8.23 17.86
C ASP A 29 7.93 -7.24 16.99
N VAL A 30 8.53 -6.09 16.67
CA VAL A 30 7.89 -5.04 15.87
C VAL A 30 7.43 -5.53 14.49
N ASP A 31 8.13 -6.51 13.89
CA ASP A 31 7.70 -7.13 12.63
C ASP A 31 6.38 -7.86 12.79
N GLU A 32 6.21 -8.59 13.90
CA GLU A 32 4.98 -9.36 14.16
C GLU A 32 3.81 -8.42 14.43
N GLN A 33 4.04 -7.37 15.23
CA GLN A 33 3.01 -6.38 15.53
C GLN A 33 2.56 -5.63 14.27
N CYS A 34 3.50 -5.19 13.44
CA CYS A 34 3.16 -4.52 12.18
C CYS A 34 2.47 -5.49 11.20
N SER A 35 2.91 -6.74 11.15
CA SER A 35 2.27 -7.80 10.38
C SER A 35 0.80 -7.99 10.78
N VAL A 36 0.50 -8.10 12.08
CA VAL A 36 -0.87 -8.21 12.57
C VAL A 36 -1.73 -7.01 12.14
N LEU A 37 -1.20 -5.78 12.24
CA LEU A 37 -1.92 -4.58 11.79
C LEU A 37 -2.23 -4.61 10.29
N VAL A 38 -1.32 -5.13 9.46
CA VAL A 38 -1.56 -5.29 8.02
C VAL A 38 -2.62 -6.37 7.76
N GLY A 39 -2.61 -7.46 8.53
CA GLY A 39 -3.64 -8.50 8.50
C GLY A 39 -5.03 -7.95 8.83
N ASP A 40 -5.13 -7.20 9.92
CA ASP A 40 -6.38 -6.55 10.35
C ASP A 40 -6.89 -5.56 9.30
N LEU A 41 -5.98 -4.77 8.70
CA LEU A 41 -6.31 -3.87 7.60
C LEU A 41 -6.83 -4.63 6.37
N ALA A 42 -6.19 -5.74 6.00
CA ALA A 42 -6.61 -6.56 4.86
C ALA A 42 -7.97 -7.22 5.11
N GLN A 43 -8.23 -7.67 6.34
CA GLN A 43 -9.51 -8.22 6.75
C GLN A 43 -10.60 -7.14 6.70
N ALA A 44 -10.34 -5.97 7.29
CA ALA A 44 -11.27 -4.84 7.26
C ALA A 44 -11.61 -4.44 5.81
N TYR A 45 -10.64 -4.45 4.90
CA TYR A 45 -10.89 -4.20 3.48
C TYR A 45 -11.74 -5.29 2.82
N SER A 46 -11.47 -6.57 3.12
CA SER A 46 -12.16 -7.73 2.52
C SER A 46 -13.62 -7.86 2.98
N GLU A 47 -13.93 -7.47 4.21
CA GLU A 47 -15.28 -7.54 4.79
C GLU A 47 -16.25 -6.48 4.23
N HIS A 48 -15.79 -5.59 3.36
CA HIS A 48 -16.57 -4.51 2.78
C HIS A 48 -16.98 -4.79 1.32
N PRO A 49 -18.16 -5.38 1.05
CA PRO A 49 -18.60 -5.78 -0.29
C PRO A 49 -19.12 -4.63 -1.18
N SER A 50 -18.87 -3.36 -0.84
CA SER A 50 -19.46 -2.20 -1.52
C SER A 50 -18.44 -1.43 -2.37
N PRO A 51 -18.83 -0.81 -3.50
CA PRO A 51 -17.93 0.02 -4.31
C PRO A 51 -17.51 1.35 -3.64
N MET A 52 -18.19 1.79 -2.58
CA MET A 52 -17.89 2.99 -1.78
C MET A 52 -16.62 2.86 -0.90
N PRO A 53 -16.40 1.72 -0.20
CA PRO A 53 -15.16 1.37 0.50
C PRO A 53 -13.88 1.62 -0.28
N THR A 54 -13.88 1.44 -1.61
CA THR A 54 -12.66 1.61 -2.40
C THR A 54 -12.13 3.05 -2.38
N ALA A 55 -12.99 4.08 -2.44
CA ALA A 55 -12.52 5.47 -2.44
C ALA A 55 -11.93 5.89 -1.08
N MET A 56 -12.57 5.45 0.01
CA MET A 56 -12.09 5.70 1.38
C MET A 56 -10.77 4.96 1.64
N CYS A 57 -10.67 3.70 1.22
CA CYS A 57 -9.44 2.93 1.33
C CYS A 57 -8.33 3.53 0.46
N LEU A 58 -8.63 3.98 -0.76
CA LEU A 58 -7.65 4.67 -1.60
C LEU A 58 -7.11 5.93 -0.91
N SER A 59 -7.98 6.73 -0.29
CA SER A 59 -7.56 7.91 0.47
C SER A 59 -6.70 7.52 1.67
N ALA A 60 -7.16 6.58 2.52
CA ALA A 60 -6.42 6.19 3.72
C ALA A 60 -5.06 5.54 3.38
N LEU A 61 -5.01 4.74 2.32
CA LEU A 61 -3.80 4.01 1.93
C LEU A 61 -2.78 4.88 1.20
N PHE A 62 -3.23 5.87 0.41
CA PHE A 62 -2.37 6.56 -0.54
C PHE A 62 -2.35 8.09 -0.43
N SER A 63 -3.25 8.70 0.34
CA SER A 63 -3.26 10.15 0.57
C SER A 63 -2.54 10.52 1.88
N GLY A 64 -2.10 11.78 1.99
CA GLY A 64 -1.44 12.28 3.20
C GLY A 64 0.03 11.87 3.36
N GLN A 65 0.66 12.27 4.49
CA GLN A 65 2.08 11.99 4.75
C GLN A 65 2.33 10.57 5.29
N LYS A 66 1.46 10.10 6.20
CA LYS A 66 1.48 8.74 6.73
C LYS A 66 0.56 7.89 5.87
N ASN A 67 1.15 7.14 4.94
CA ASN A 67 0.45 6.32 3.95
C ASN A 67 1.30 5.08 3.62
N ILE A 68 0.73 4.09 2.94
CA ILE A 68 1.41 2.81 2.70
C ILE A 68 2.68 2.97 1.84
N PHE A 69 2.70 3.93 0.92
CA PHE A 69 3.86 4.23 0.08
C PHE A 69 5.01 4.80 0.91
N THR A 70 4.72 5.77 1.77
CA THR A 70 5.71 6.36 2.67
C THR A 70 6.23 5.32 3.65
N PHE A 71 5.36 4.46 4.19
CA PHE A 71 5.79 3.35 5.05
C PHE A 71 6.77 2.43 4.32
N LEU A 72 6.39 1.91 3.16
CA LEU A 72 7.21 0.98 2.38
C LEU A 72 8.56 1.59 1.96
N ARG A 73 8.58 2.87 1.55
CA ARG A 73 9.84 3.58 1.25
C ARG A 73 10.77 3.60 2.47
N ARG A 74 10.24 3.96 3.65
CA ARG A 74 11.02 4.03 4.89
C ARG A 74 11.43 2.65 5.44
N ALA A 75 10.60 1.63 5.24
CA ALA A 75 10.84 0.26 5.66
C ALA A 75 11.73 -0.55 4.69
N SER A 76 11.94 -0.07 3.46
CA SER A 76 12.65 -0.77 2.38
C SER A 76 14.00 -1.36 2.83
N SER A 77 14.83 -0.59 3.54
CA SER A 77 16.14 -1.03 4.02
C SER A 77 16.12 -1.68 5.41
N LYS A 78 14.95 -1.87 6.02
CA LYS A 78 14.79 -2.42 7.39
C LYS A 78 14.59 -3.92 7.30
N ILE A 79 15.63 -4.69 7.65
CA ILE A 79 15.57 -6.15 7.60
C ILE A 79 14.65 -6.73 8.68
N GLU A 80 14.47 -5.97 9.76
CA GLU A 80 13.60 -6.28 10.89
C GLU A 80 12.11 -6.25 10.51
N LEU A 81 11.75 -5.71 9.34
CA LEU A 81 10.36 -5.62 8.88
C LEU A 81 10.09 -6.54 7.68
N LYS A 82 10.80 -7.66 7.58
CA LYS A 82 10.71 -8.56 6.43
C LYS A 82 9.29 -9.11 6.28
N LYS A 83 8.68 -9.61 7.37
CA LYS A 83 7.34 -10.20 7.34
C LYS A 83 6.29 -9.16 6.98
N THR A 84 6.33 -8.01 7.65
CA THR A 84 5.44 -6.88 7.40
C THR A 84 5.47 -6.43 5.94
N LYS A 85 6.66 -6.25 5.35
CA LYS A 85 6.79 -5.88 3.93
C LYS A 85 6.17 -6.92 3.01
N GLY A 86 6.36 -8.22 3.30
CA GLY A 86 5.74 -9.29 2.56
C GLY A 86 4.21 -9.23 2.59
N GLU A 87 3.64 -9.00 3.77
CA GLU A 87 2.19 -8.91 3.94
C GLU A 87 1.59 -7.67 3.28
N ILE A 88 2.28 -6.52 3.33
CA ILE A 88 1.85 -5.33 2.58
C ILE A 88 1.84 -5.61 1.09
N LEU A 89 2.86 -6.28 0.54
CA LEU A 89 2.90 -6.62 -0.88
C LEU A 89 1.79 -7.59 -1.27
N GLN A 90 1.49 -8.57 -0.39
CA GLN A 90 0.35 -9.47 -0.59
C GLN A 90 -0.98 -8.74 -0.55
N PHE A 91 -1.16 -7.81 0.40
CA PHE A 91 -2.33 -6.95 0.46
C PHE A 91 -2.45 -6.07 -0.79
N LEU A 92 -1.37 -5.42 -1.22
CA LEU A 92 -1.36 -4.58 -2.42
C LEU A 92 -1.71 -5.37 -3.69
N LYS A 93 -1.26 -6.63 -3.80
CA LYS A 93 -1.69 -7.53 -4.88
C LYS A 93 -3.21 -7.70 -4.88
N PHE A 94 -3.78 -8.10 -3.73
CA PHE A 94 -5.23 -8.26 -3.58
C PHE A 94 -5.99 -6.94 -3.84
N PHE A 95 -5.42 -5.83 -3.36
CA PHE A 95 -6.00 -4.51 -3.52
C PHE A 95 -6.04 -4.08 -5.00
N VAL A 96 -4.94 -4.24 -5.75
CA VAL A 96 -4.90 -3.88 -7.18
C VAL A 96 -5.92 -4.68 -7.97
N GLU A 97 -6.05 -5.98 -7.69
CA GLU A 97 -7.02 -6.87 -8.33
C GLU A 97 -8.47 -6.42 -8.07
N THR A 98 -8.79 -6.11 -6.81
CA THR A 98 -10.17 -5.76 -6.40
C THR A 98 -10.55 -4.31 -6.66
N ALA A 99 -9.61 -3.37 -6.54
CA ALA A 99 -9.84 -1.95 -6.83
C ALA A 99 -9.99 -1.69 -8.33
N SER A 100 -9.46 -2.59 -9.19
CA SER A 100 -9.53 -2.48 -10.65
C SER A 100 -9.13 -1.07 -11.10
N ASN A 101 -9.83 -0.47 -12.06
CA ASN A 101 -9.47 0.83 -12.62
C ASN A 101 -9.46 2.02 -11.63
N LYS A 102 -9.84 1.84 -10.35
CA LYS A 102 -9.80 2.91 -9.36
C LYS A 102 -8.40 3.15 -8.77
N ILE A 103 -7.48 2.19 -8.83
CA ILE A 103 -6.09 2.36 -8.37
C ILE A 103 -5.24 3.18 -9.35
N LEU A 104 -5.71 3.28 -10.58
CA LEU A 104 -5.04 3.89 -11.72
C LEU A 104 -4.42 5.29 -11.46
N PRO A 105 -5.07 6.23 -10.75
CA PRO A 105 -4.45 7.52 -10.40
C PRO A 105 -3.18 7.39 -9.55
N TYR A 106 -3.01 6.27 -8.84
CA TYR A 106 -1.87 5.98 -7.98
C TYR A 106 -0.85 5.03 -8.62
N ALA A 107 -1.09 4.57 -9.86
CA ALA A 107 -0.30 3.52 -10.49
C ALA A 107 1.18 3.92 -10.69
N VAL A 108 1.43 5.16 -11.12
CA VAL A 108 2.79 5.68 -11.31
C VAL A 108 3.56 5.70 -9.99
N GLU A 109 2.92 6.15 -8.91
CA GLU A 109 3.56 6.20 -7.59
C GLU A 109 3.79 4.79 -7.03
N LEU A 110 2.79 3.90 -7.11
CA LEU A 110 2.92 2.52 -6.69
C LEU A 110 4.07 1.82 -7.42
N LYS A 111 4.15 1.94 -8.76
CA LYS A 111 5.27 1.43 -9.56
C LYS A 111 6.61 1.97 -9.06
N THR A 112 6.69 3.28 -8.81
CA THR A 112 7.93 3.92 -8.33
C THR A 112 8.36 3.38 -6.97
N VAL A 113 7.43 3.24 -6.02
CA VAL A 113 7.69 2.67 -4.69
C VAL A 113 8.18 1.23 -4.79
N LEU A 114 7.51 0.41 -5.59
CA LEU A 114 7.87 -0.99 -5.80
C LEU A 114 9.27 -1.13 -6.39
N LEU A 115 9.66 -0.30 -7.36
CA LEU A 115 11.01 -0.30 -7.91
C LEU A 115 12.07 0.16 -6.89
N ILE A 116 11.75 1.12 -6.01
CA ILE A 116 12.65 1.52 -4.92
C ILE A 116 12.89 0.34 -3.98
N ILE A 117 11.84 -0.35 -3.52
CA ILE A 117 11.97 -1.51 -2.63
C ILE A 117 12.78 -2.61 -3.33
N PHE A 118 12.50 -2.90 -4.60
CA PHE A 118 13.22 -3.91 -5.37
C PHE A 118 14.73 -3.67 -5.39
N ASN A 119 15.15 -2.40 -5.51
CA ASN A 119 16.55 -2.03 -5.58
C ASN A 119 17.25 -1.96 -4.21
N VAL A 120 16.51 -1.61 -3.16
CA VAL A 120 17.07 -1.34 -1.82
C VAL A 120 16.98 -2.55 -0.89
N ASP A 121 15.93 -3.36 -1.00
CA ASP A 121 15.66 -4.44 -0.06
C ASP A 121 16.61 -5.63 -0.28
N SER A 122 17.25 -6.08 0.80
CA SER A 122 18.16 -7.23 0.77
C SER A 122 17.44 -8.57 0.76
N ALA A 123 16.17 -8.64 1.17
CA ALA A 123 15.43 -9.89 1.26
C ALA A 123 14.92 -10.34 -0.12
N SER A 124 15.39 -11.49 -0.60
CA SER A 124 14.97 -12.09 -1.88
C SER A 124 13.46 -12.26 -1.98
N ASP A 125 12.82 -12.71 -0.89
CA ASP A 125 11.40 -13.05 -0.89
C ASP A 125 10.53 -11.80 -1.01
N VAL A 126 10.94 -10.71 -0.37
CA VAL A 126 10.27 -9.40 -0.50
C VAL A 126 10.41 -8.90 -1.94
N ARG A 127 11.62 -8.96 -2.52
CA ARG A 127 11.83 -8.57 -3.92
C ARG A 127 11.03 -9.43 -4.90
N ALA A 128 10.91 -10.73 -4.63
CA ALA A 128 10.10 -11.63 -5.44
C ALA A 128 8.60 -11.29 -5.36
N ALA A 129 8.10 -10.93 -4.18
CA ALA A 129 6.70 -10.56 -3.96
C ALA A 129 6.28 -9.25 -4.66
N ILE A 130 7.22 -8.44 -5.14
CA ILE A 130 6.94 -7.22 -5.92
C ILE A 130 6.42 -7.54 -7.32
N PHE A 131 6.96 -8.58 -7.98
CA PHE A 131 6.64 -8.87 -9.38
C PHE A 131 5.15 -9.15 -9.63
N PRO A 132 4.44 -9.94 -8.81
CA PRO A 132 3.00 -10.11 -8.95
C PRO A 132 2.21 -8.80 -8.92
N VAL A 133 2.58 -7.88 -8.02
CA VAL A 133 1.92 -6.56 -7.90
C VAL A 133 2.19 -5.72 -9.14
N LEU A 134 3.45 -5.66 -9.60
CA LEU A 134 3.82 -4.95 -10.81
C LEU A 134 3.13 -5.52 -12.06
N SER A 135 3.04 -6.85 -12.20
CA SER A 135 2.38 -7.49 -13.34
C SER A 135 0.91 -7.07 -13.43
N GLN A 136 0.17 -7.21 -12.32
CA GLN A 136 -1.24 -6.82 -12.28
C GLN A 136 -1.43 -5.32 -12.55
N LEU A 137 -0.54 -4.47 -12.01
CA LEU A 137 -0.61 -3.04 -12.24
C LEU A 137 -0.35 -2.67 -13.71
N MET A 138 0.61 -3.34 -14.36
CA MET A 138 0.92 -3.13 -15.78
C MET A 138 -0.18 -3.66 -16.69
N GLU A 139 -0.73 -4.85 -16.42
CA GLU A 139 -1.86 -5.42 -17.16
C GLU A 139 -3.06 -4.48 -17.11
N LEU A 140 -3.34 -3.93 -15.92
CA LEU A 140 -4.41 -2.95 -15.73
C LEU A 140 -4.12 -1.66 -16.50
N SER A 141 -2.90 -1.12 -16.40
CA SER A 141 -2.51 0.13 -17.07
C SER A 141 -2.50 0.00 -18.61
N ALA A 142 -2.14 -1.17 -19.14
CA ALA A 142 -2.15 -1.44 -20.57
C ALA A 142 -3.57 -1.41 -21.17
N GLY A 143 -4.60 -1.70 -20.37
CA GLY A 143 -6.00 -1.50 -20.74
C GLY A 143 -6.45 -0.04 -20.76
N PHE A 144 -5.65 0.88 -20.21
CA PHE A 144 -5.93 2.33 -20.10
C PHE A 144 -4.69 3.17 -20.48
N PRO A 145 -4.23 3.11 -21.75
CA PRO A 145 -2.94 3.65 -22.18
C PRO A 145 -2.80 5.19 -22.08
N ASP A 146 -3.90 5.93 -21.97
CA ASP A 146 -3.89 7.41 -22.03
C ASP A 146 -3.62 8.11 -20.68
N MET A 147 -3.46 7.38 -19.59
CA MET A 147 -3.35 8.00 -18.27
C MET A 147 -2.01 8.67 -17.94
N GLU A 148 -0.89 8.18 -18.49
CA GLU A 148 0.40 8.88 -18.34
C GLU A 148 0.33 10.30 -18.94
N ASN A 149 -0.54 10.51 -19.95
CA ASN A 149 -0.75 11.82 -20.58
C ASN A 149 -1.81 12.70 -19.87
N GLU A 150 -2.75 12.12 -19.10
CA GLU A 150 -3.76 12.89 -18.37
C GLU A 150 -3.22 13.50 -17.06
N ILE A 151 -2.30 12.81 -16.38
CA ILE A 151 -1.65 13.33 -15.16
C ILE A 151 -0.82 14.59 -15.48
N ASP A 152 -0.13 14.61 -16.63
CA ASP A 152 0.64 15.77 -17.11
C ASP A 152 -0.27 16.97 -17.46
N LYS A 153 -1.48 16.71 -17.96
CA LYS A 153 -2.47 17.77 -18.26
C LYS A 153 -3.10 18.37 -17.00
N MET A 154 -3.31 17.56 -15.95
CA MET A 154 -3.84 18.07 -14.68
C MET A 154 -2.81 18.86 -13.86
N ALA A 155 -1.51 18.64 -14.07
CA ALA A 155 -0.44 19.40 -13.43
C ALA A 155 -0.15 20.77 -14.09
N THR A 156 -0.75 21.06 -15.26
CA THR A 156 -0.54 22.30 -16.03
C THR A 156 -1.76 23.21 -16.11
N THR A 157 -2.83 22.94 -15.34
CA THR A 157 -4.03 23.81 -15.29
C THR A 157 -4.23 24.37 -13.88
#